data_AF-E1X5V1-F1
#
_entry.id   AF-E1X5V1-F1
#
_cell.length_a   1.000
_cell.length_b   1.000
_cell.length_c   1.000
_cell.angle_alpha   90.00
_cell.angle_beta   90.00
_cell.angle_gamma   90.00
#
_symmetry.space_group_name_H-M   'P 1'
#
loop_
_entity.id
_entity.type
_entity.pdbx_description
1 polymer ?
#
loop_
_entity_poly.entity_id
_entity_poly.type
_entity_poly.pdbx_seq_one_letter_code
_entity_poly.pdbx_strand_id
1 'polypeptide(L)'
;MSLPNLEKTFKEHWSLQEMIDVQGSEYLNNLSKKDFLMAVSMRNLRSRGVDIEKRVIKVNKWESVSGKKEQGDAKNQNRFIEIKSSIITPLKNSSITLRGMREWEDIDYYCFVIIDYRNFESGKINDYIFYISRKDLDIESKKYGLAKKYNLSEKASKGNKNIPLGINMKIGDKNFKRWEEKFSKHNYKL
;
A
#
# COMPACT_ATOMS: atom_id res chain seq x y z
N MET A 1 21.93 24.39 2.16
CA MET A 1 21.15 23.23 2.65
C MET A 1 22.14 22.38 3.44
N SER A 2 21.99 22.25 4.77
CA SER A 2 22.92 21.46 5.59
C SER A 2 22.66 19.98 5.34
N LEU A 3 23.70 19.21 5.02
CA LEU A 3 23.57 17.76 4.91
C LEU A 3 23.08 17.20 6.26
N PRO A 4 22.10 16.29 6.28
CA PRO A 4 21.72 15.61 7.51
C PRO A 4 22.94 14.94 8.13
N ASN A 5 23.04 14.95 9.46
CA ASN A 5 24.08 14.20 10.15
C ASN A 5 23.80 12.71 9.95
N LEU A 6 24.43 12.13 8.91
CA LEU A 6 24.21 10.75 8.48
C LEU A 6 24.50 9.76 9.61
N GLU A 7 25.48 10.05 10.47
CA GLU A 7 25.84 9.18 11.58
C GLU A 7 24.74 9.16 12.65
N LYS A 8 24.18 10.32 12.98
CA LYS A 8 23.04 10.43 13.90
C LYS A 8 21.82 9.71 13.32
N THR A 9 21.48 9.99 12.06
CA THR A 9 20.36 9.35 11.37
C THR A 9 20.54 7.83 11.36
N PHE A 10 21.73 7.33 11.01
CA PHE A 10 22.03 5.91 10.98
C PHE A 10 21.88 5.26 12.37
N LYS A 11 22.43 5.88 13.42
CA LYS A 11 22.30 5.41 14.81
C LYS A 11 20.84 5.32 15.24
N GLU A 12 20.05 6.36 14.99
CA GLU A 12 18.61 6.38 15.32
C GLU A 12 17.84 5.28 14.58
N HIS A 13 18.12 5.07 13.29
CA HIS A 13 17.47 4.01 12.50
C HIS A 13 17.89 2.61 12.98
N TRP A 14 19.17 2.41 13.29
CA TRP A 14 19.68 1.13 13.74
C TRP A 14 19.10 0.73 15.09
N SER A 15 19.09 1.66 16.07
CA SER A 15 18.45 1.41 17.37
C SER A 15 16.97 1.08 17.23
N LEU A 16 16.25 1.74 16.31
CA LEU A 16 14.84 1.42 16.04
C LEU A 16 14.68 -0.02 15.51
N GLN A 17 15.58 -0.44 14.60
CA GLN A 17 15.58 -1.80 14.06
C GLN A 17 15.83 -2.85 15.14
N GLU A 18 16.82 -2.63 16.01
CA GLU A 18 17.11 -3.53 17.14
C GLU A 18 15.91 -3.67 18.07
N MET A 19 15.20 -2.57 18.38
CA MET A 19 13.98 -2.64 19.19
C MET A 19 12.87 -3.45 18.53
N ILE A 20 12.70 -3.34 17.21
CA ILE A 20 11.71 -4.13 16.45
C ILE A 20 12.08 -5.61 16.46
N ASP A 21 13.37 -5.94 16.37
CA ASP A 21 13.82 -7.33 16.37
C ASP A 21 13.65 -7.97 17.75
N VAL A 22 13.80 -7.20 18.83
CA VAL A 22 13.57 -7.66 20.21
C VAL A 22 12.08 -7.75 20.56
N GLN A 23 11.29 -6.75 20.21
CA GLN A 23 9.88 -6.62 20.64
C GLN A 23 8.86 -7.13 19.61
N GLY A 24 9.31 -7.43 18.40
CA GLY A 24 8.50 -7.99 17.33
C GLY A 24 7.55 -7.01 16.64
N SER A 25 6.65 -7.57 15.81
CA SER A 25 5.79 -6.78 14.93
C SER A 25 4.72 -5.94 15.64
N GLU A 26 4.42 -6.25 16.90
CA GLU A 26 3.44 -5.49 17.68
C GLU A 26 3.97 -4.11 18.06
N TYR A 27 5.25 -4.03 18.45
CA TYR A 27 5.95 -2.79 18.73
C TYR A 27 5.98 -1.86 17.50
N LEU A 28 6.34 -2.41 16.33
CA LEU A 28 6.30 -1.69 15.06
C LEU A 28 4.94 -1.01 14.83
N ASN A 29 3.86 -1.74 15.09
CA ASN A 29 2.49 -1.24 14.93
C ASN A 29 2.02 -0.29 16.05
N ASN A 30 2.85 0.04 17.03
CA ASN A 30 2.57 1.04 18.07
C ASN A 30 3.36 2.34 17.87
N LEU A 31 4.32 2.36 16.94
CA LEU A 31 5.13 3.54 16.66
C LEU A 31 4.30 4.73 16.18
N SER A 32 4.91 5.92 16.29
CA SER A 32 4.41 7.11 15.59
C SER A 32 4.40 6.84 14.09
N LYS A 33 3.55 7.54 13.33
CA LYS A 33 3.48 7.37 11.87
C LYS A 33 4.85 7.55 11.21
N LYS A 34 5.61 8.56 11.65
CA LYS A 34 6.93 8.85 11.11
C LYS A 34 7.90 7.69 11.34
N ASP A 35 7.99 7.21 12.58
CA ASP A 35 8.92 6.14 12.95
C ASP A 35 8.51 4.80 12.32
N PHE A 36 7.20 4.55 12.21
CA PHE A 36 6.66 3.41 11.48
C PHE A 36 7.11 3.42 10.01
N LEU A 37 6.95 4.55 9.31
CA LEU A 37 7.36 4.67 7.92
C LEU A 37 8.88 4.50 7.76
N MET A 38 9.67 5.11 8.65
CA MET A 38 11.12 4.91 8.68
C MET A 38 11.49 3.43 8.87
N ALA A 39 10.87 2.75 9.83
CA ALA A 39 11.09 1.33 10.07
C ALA A 39 10.71 0.45 8.86
N VAL A 40 9.53 0.67 8.30
CA VAL A 40 9.06 -0.06 7.11
C VAL A 40 9.99 0.15 5.91
N SER A 41 10.58 1.33 5.75
CA SER A 41 11.52 1.61 4.65
C SER A 41 12.74 0.68 4.63
N MET A 42 13.11 0.07 5.76
CA MET A 42 14.26 -0.82 5.90
C MET A 42 13.91 -2.30 5.69
N ARG A 43 12.63 -2.66 5.70
CA ARG A 43 12.17 -4.05 5.58
C ARG A 43 12.35 -4.55 4.14
N ASN A 44 12.31 -5.85 3.91
CA ASN A 44 12.20 -6.37 2.54
C ASN A 44 10.81 -6.07 1.94
N LEU A 45 10.70 -6.02 0.61
CA LEU A 45 9.47 -5.62 -0.10
C LEU A 45 8.22 -6.40 0.34
N ARG A 46 8.35 -7.70 0.62
CA ARG A 46 7.22 -8.55 1.02
C ARG A 46 6.75 -8.19 2.43
N SER A 47 7.67 -8.06 3.37
CA SER A 47 7.37 -7.70 4.76
C SER A 47 6.77 -6.29 4.85
N ARG A 48 7.22 -5.34 4.01
CA ARG A 48 6.66 -3.98 3.97
C ARG A 48 5.15 -3.97 3.76
N GLY A 49 4.68 -4.73 2.78
CA GLY A 49 3.24 -4.78 2.46
C GLY A 49 2.42 -5.28 3.64
N VAL A 50 2.88 -6.35 4.29
CA VAL A 50 2.24 -6.95 5.47
C VAL A 50 2.25 -6.00 6.66
N ASP A 51 3.36 -5.30 6.90
CA ASP A 51 3.48 -4.38 8.02
C ASP A 51 2.53 -3.17 7.84
N ILE A 52 2.43 -2.63 6.61
CA ILE A 52 1.48 -1.55 6.27
C ILE A 52 0.03 -2.00 6.45
N GLU A 53 -0.31 -3.19 5.93
CA GLU A 53 -1.64 -3.78 6.07
C GLU A 53 -2.06 -3.91 7.54
N LYS A 54 -1.22 -4.54 8.37
CA LYS A 54 -1.47 -4.68 9.82
C LYS A 54 -1.66 -3.32 10.49
N ARG A 55 -0.84 -2.33 10.13
CA ARG A 55 -0.93 -0.99 10.69
C ARG A 55 -2.26 -0.34 10.35
N VAL A 56 -2.66 -0.38 9.07
CA VAL A 56 -3.95 0.16 8.60
C VAL A 56 -5.11 -0.50 9.33
N ILE A 57 -5.13 -1.83 9.43
CA ILE A 57 -6.19 -2.56 10.15
C ILE A 57 -6.28 -2.06 11.60
N LYS A 58 -5.14 -1.97 12.28
CA LYS A 58 -5.07 -1.56 13.68
C LYS A 58 -5.54 -0.12 13.91
N VAL A 59 -4.99 0.85 13.19
CA VAL A 59 -5.28 2.28 13.43
C VAL A 59 -6.70 2.67 13.04
N ASN A 60 -7.29 1.96 12.07
CA ASN A 60 -8.68 2.16 11.66
C ASN A 60 -9.66 1.25 12.43
N LYS A 61 -9.18 0.42 13.37
CA LYS A 61 -9.97 -0.50 14.18
C LYS A 61 -10.82 -1.47 13.34
N TRP A 62 -10.25 -1.97 12.25
CA TRP A 62 -10.89 -2.97 11.41
C TRP A 62 -10.67 -4.37 11.97
N GLU A 63 -11.57 -5.28 11.66
CA GLU A 63 -11.42 -6.70 11.97
C GLU A 63 -10.50 -7.33 10.93
N SER A 64 -9.48 -8.09 11.36
CA SER A 64 -8.64 -8.84 10.42
C SER A 64 -9.41 -10.05 9.89
N VAL A 65 -9.31 -10.30 8.59
CA VAL A 65 -9.94 -11.43 7.92
C VAL A 65 -8.90 -12.51 7.66
N SER A 66 -9.28 -13.78 7.86
CA SER A 66 -8.42 -14.90 7.52
C SER A 66 -8.32 -15.05 6.01
N GLY A 67 -7.09 -15.04 5.47
CA GLY A 67 -6.83 -15.23 4.04
C GLY A 67 -7.31 -16.57 3.46
N LYS A 68 -7.78 -17.52 4.30
CA LYS A 68 -8.41 -18.76 3.84
C LYS A 68 -9.84 -18.57 3.29
N LYS A 69 -10.47 -17.42 3.57
CA LYS A 69 -11.90 -17.18 3.25
C LYS A 69 -12.13 -16.44 1.93
N GLU A 70 -11.08 -16.06 1.19
CA GLU A 70 -11.21 -15.32 -0.08
C GLU A 70 -12.08 -14.03 0.07
N GLN A 71 -11.93 -13.34 1.20
CA GLN A 71 -12.76 -12.21 1.66
C GLN A 71 -11.91 -10.94 1.93
N GLY A 72 -10.76 -10.85 1.26
CA GLY A 72 -9.78 -9.79 1.48
C GLY A 72 -9.02 -9.87 2.80
N ASP A 73 -8.40 -8.76 3.19
CA ASP A 73 -7.48 -8.66 4.33
C ASP A 73 -8.18 -8.19 5.62
N ALA A 74 -9.27 -7.42 5.49
CA ALA A 74 -9.95 -6.78 6.62
C ALA A 74 -11.47 -6.66 6.42
N LYS A 75 -12.18 -6.38 7.53
CA LYS A 75 -13.62 -6.14 7.55
C LYS A 75 -13.95 -4.91 8.40
N ASN A 76 -14.81 -4.05 7.86
CA ASN A 76 -15.33 -2.86 8.54
C ASN A 76 -16.84 -2.76 8.31
N GLN A 77 -17.64 -2.72 9.38
CA GLN A 77 -19.10 -2.57 9.30
C GLN A 77 -19.76 -3.53 8.28
N ASN A 78 -19.38 -4.81 8.30
CA ASN A 78 -19.84 -5.84 7.34
C ASN A 78 -19.40 -5.66 5.88
N ARG A 79 -18.40 -4.81 5.62
CA ARG A 79 -17.77 -4.69 4.31
C ARG A 79 -16.37 -5.29 4.31
N PHE A 80 -16.10 -6.15 3.34
CA PHE A 80 -14.80 -6.76 3.12
C PHE A 80 -13.88 -5.82 2.35
N ILE A 81 -12.64 -5.70 2.82
CA ILE A 81 -11.65 -4.74 2.34
C ILE A 81 -10.36 -5.48 2.00
N GLU A 82 -9.91 -5.30 0.77
CA GLU A 82 -8.57 -5.71 0.33
C GLU A 82 -7.62 -4.52 0.45
N ILE A 83 -6.47 -4.72 1.10
CA ILE A 83 -5.45 -3.68 1.26
C ILE A 83 -4.31 -3.97 0.28
N LYS A 84 -3.92 -2.95 -0.50
CA LYS A 84 -2.71 -3.02 -1.32
C LYS A 84 -1.86 -1.79 -1.08
N SER A 85 -0.56 -2.00 -0.99
CA SER A 85 0.38 -0.91 -0.78
C SER A 85 1.39 -0.81 -1.92
N SER A 86 1.87 0.41 -2.16
CA SER A 86 2.96 0.68 -3.08
C SER A 86 3.91 1.69 -2.47
N ILE A 87 5.20 1.48 -2.68
CA ILE A 87 6.24 2.34 -2.13
C ILE A 87 7.02 2.94 -3.28
N ILE A 88 7.03 4.27 -3.32
CA ILE A 88 7.76 5.06 -4.31
C ILE A 88 9.09 5.48 -3.70
N THR A 89 10.18 5.03 -4.31
CA THR A 89 11.54 5.39 -3.90
C THR A 89 12.08 6.54 -4.77
N PRO A 90 13.16 7.21 -4.34
CA PRO A 90 13.88 8.21 -5.16
C PRO A 90 14.44 7.69 -6.50
N LEU A 91 14.35 6.39 -6.79
CA LEU A 91 14.86 5.81 -8.03
C LEU A 91 14.13 6.38 -9.27
N LYS A 92 14.90 6.57 -10.35
CA LYS A 92 14.38 7.03 -11.63
C LYS A 92 13.30 6.07 -12.14
N ASN A 93 12.20 6.63 -12.64
CA ASN A 93 11.01 5.90 -13.14
C ASN A 93 10.21 5.13 -12.08
N SER A 94 10.36 5.45 -10.79
CA SER A 94 9.47 4.88 -9.77
C SER A 94 8.00 5.21 -10.07
N SER A 95 7.16 4.18 -10.04
CA SER A 95 5.73 4.27 -10.33
C SER A 95 4.92 3.55 -9.26
N ILE A 96 3.71 4.04 -9.05
CA ILE A 96 2.72 3.33 -8.26
C ILE A 96 2.44 2.02 -8.97
N THR A 97 2.68 0.93 -8.27
CA THR A 97 2.46 -0.44 -8.74
C THR A 97 1.66 -1.17 -7.69
N LEU A 98 0.38 -1.43 -7.99
CA LEU A 98 -0.54 -2.20 -7.15
C LEU A 98 -0.89 -3.48 -7.92
N ARG A 99 -0.78 -4.64 -7.30
CA ARG A 99 -0.93 -5.94 -7.99
C ARG A 99 -1.71 -6.93 -7.15
N GLY A 100 -2.22 -7.96 -7.80
CA GLY A 100 -2.85 -9.09 -7.10
C GLY A 100 -4.28 -8.79 -6.66
N MET A 101 -4.96 -7.83 -7.29
CA MET A 101 -6.38 -7.59 -7.03
C MET A 101 -7.18 -8.70 -7.71
N ARG A 102 -7.78 -9.59 -6.91
CA ARG A 102 -8.51 -10.74 -7.40
C ARG A 102 -9.99 -10.39 -7.51
N GLU A 103 -10.47 -10.26 -8.75
CA GLU A 103 -11.85 -9.86 -9.00
C GLU A 103 -12.89 -10.94 -8.68
N TRP A 104 -12.47 -12.17 -8.39
CA TRP A 104 -13.38 -13.28 -8.06
C TRP A 104 -13.61 -13.44 -6.55
N GLU A 105 -12.84 -12.76 -5.71
CA GLU A 105 -12.99 -12.79 -4.26
C GLU A 105 -14.18 -11.92 -3.81
N ASP A 106 -14.70 -12.20 -2.61
CA ASP A 106 -15.82 -11.47 -2.01
C ASP A 106 -15.31 -10.21 -1.31
N ILE A 107 -14.96 -9.21 -2.12
CA ILE A 107 -14.39 -7.92 -1.69
C ILE A 107 -15.36 -6.79 -2.07
N ASP A 108 -15.71 -5.94 -1.11
CA ASP A 108 -16.53 -4.74 -1.35
C ASP A 108 -15.68 -3.53 -1.76
N TYR A 109 -14.52 -3.36 -1.11
CA TYR A 109 -13.65 -2.20 -1.27
C TYR A 109 -12.17 -2.58 -1.36
N TYR A 110 -11.41 -1.73 -2.04
CA TYR A 110 -9.96 -1.75 -2.00
C TYR A 110 -9.45 -0.51 -1.26
N CYS A 111 -8.53 -0.71 -0.32
CA CYS A 111 -7.78 0.33 0.35
C CYS A 111 -6.36 0.36 -0.20
N PHE A 112 -6.04 1.38 -0.99
CA PHE A 112 -4.72 1.55 -1.58
C PHE A 112 -3.88 2.54 -0.78
N VAL A 113 -2.72 2.08 -0.32
CA VAL A 113 -1.79 2.89 0.47
C VAL A 113 -0.52 3.13 -0.35
N ILE A 114 -0.32 4.37 -0.79
CA ILE A 114 0.89 4.79 -1.48
C ILE A 114 1.78 5.51 -0.48
N ILE A 115 3.04 5.11 -0.35
CA ILE A 115 4.04 5.82 0.45
C ILE A 115 5.11 6.37 -0.49
N ASP A 116 5.37 7.67 -0.43
CA ASP A 116 6.31 8.38 -1.29
C ASP A 116 7.52 8.87 -0.49
N TYR A 117 8.64 8.15 -0.66
CA TYR A 117 9.94 8.47 -0.07
C TYR A 117 10.82 9.34 -0.97
N ARG A 118 10.34 9.82 -2.13
CA ARG A 118 11.19 10.61 -3.05
C ARG A 118 11.75 11.88 -2.39
N ASN A 119 11.05 12.42 -1.39
CA ASN A 119 11.46 13.62 -0.65
C ASN A 119 12.00 13.30 0.76
N PHE A 120 12.38 12.05 1.03
CA PHE A 120 12.82 11.62 2.37
C PHE A 120 14.02 12.43 2.89
N GLU A 121 14.95 12.82 2.02
CA GLU A 121 16.12 13.65 2.38
C GLU A 121 15.73 15.02 2.95
N SER A 122 14.57 15.56 2.55
CA SER A 122 14.01 16.80 3.10
C SER A 122 13.22 16.59 4.40
N GLY A 123 13.25 15.38 4.95
CA GLY A 123 12.48 14.98 6.15
C GLY A 123 10.99 14.77 5.89
N LYS A 124 10.56 14.79 4.62
CA LYS A 124 9.14 14.67 4.23
C LYS A 124 8.85 13.31 3.60
N ILE A 125 7.97 12.55 4.23
CA ILE A 125 7.37 11.34 3.67
C ILE A 125 5.90 11.66 3.42
N ASN A 126 5.44 11.50 2.18
CA ASN A 126 4.02 11.63 1.87
C ASN A 126 3.38 10.25 1.84
N ASP A 127 2.12 10.17 2.22
CA ASP A 127 1.29 9.01 2.02
C ASP A 127 -0.06 9.40 1.43
N TYR A 128 -0.60 8.52 0.61
CA TYR A 128 -1.90 8.68 -0.04
C TYR A 128 -2.71 7.43 0.23
N ILE A 129 -3.92 7.61 0.75
CA ILE A 129 -4.85 6.52 1.02
C ILE A 129 -6.07 6.71 0.13
N PHE A 130 -6.26 5.80 -0.82
CA PHE A 130 -7.43 5.76 -1.68
C PHE A 130 -8.34 4.62 -1.27
N TYR A 131 -9.62 4.93 -1.08
CA TYR A 131 -10.62 3.93 -0.75
C TYR A 131 -11.63 3.84 -1.88
N ILE A 132 -11.59 2.75 -2.63
CA ILE A 132 -12.33 2.58 -3.88
C ILE A 132 -13.28 1.39 -3.77
N SER A 133 -14.54 1.56 -4.19
CA SER A 133 -15.47 0.45 -4.26
C SER A 133 -15.07 -0.50 -5.40
N ARG A 134 -15.41 -1.79 -5.29
CA ARG A 134 -15.19 -2.74 -6.40
C ARG A 134 -15.84 -2.26 -7.71
N LYS A 135 -17.03 -1.65 -7.63
CA LYS A 135 -17.74 -1.07 -8.79
C LYS A 135 -16.96 0.09 -9.41
N ASP A 136 -16.42 0.99 -8.59
CA ASP A 136 -15.58 2.08 -9.10
C ASP A 136 -14.29 1.56 -9.72
N LEU A 137 -13.67 0.54 -9.11
CA LEU A 137 -12.46 -0.08 -9.67
C LEU A 137 -12.73 -0.73 -11.04
N ASP A 138 -13.89 -1.37 -11.21
CA ASP A 138 -14.33 -1.90 -12.50
C ASP A 138 -14.49 -0.79 -13.56
N ILE A 139 -15.03 0.37 -13.16
CA ILE A 139 -15.10 1.55 -14.03
C ILE A 139 -13.69 2.05 -14.36
N GLU A 140 -12.78 2.13 -13.40
CA GLU A 140 -11.39 2.54 -13.61
C GLU A 140 -10.64 1.58 -14.56
N SER A 141 -10.95 0.28 -14.46
CA SER A 141 -10.46 -0.77 -15.34
C SER A 141 -10.98 -0.59 -16.77
N LYS A 142 -12.31 -0.60 -16.96
CA LYS A 142 -12.95 -0.63 -18.28
C LYS A 142 -12.90 0.70 -19.02
N LYS A 143 -13.16 1.81 -18.33
CA LYS A 143 -13.30 3.13 -18.95
C LYS A 143 -11.95 3.82 -19.16
N TYR A 144 -11.04 3.64 -18.21
CA TYR A 144 -9.76 4.36 -18.20
C TYR A 144 -8.55 3.45 -18.45
N GLY A 145 -8.76 2.14 -18.57
CA GLY A 145 -7.70 1.18 -18.88
C GLY A 145 -6.64 1.09 -17.78
N LEU A 146 -6.97 1.48 -16.56
CA LEU A 146 -5.98 1.71 -15.49
C LEU A 146 -5.61 0.42 -14.75
N ALA A 147 -6.59 -0.44 -14.54
CA ALA A 147 -6.38 -1.78 -14.02
C ALA A 147 -6.37 -2.77 -15.19
N LYS A 148 -5.32 -3.58 -15.31
CA LYS A 148 -5.17 -4.58 -16.37
C LYS A 148 -4.79 -5.92 -15.77
N LYS A 149 -5.19 -6.99 -16.43
CA LYS A 149 -4.72 -8.35 -16.13
C LYS A 149 -3.20 -8.37 -16.13
N TYR A 150 -2.61 -8.72 -15.00
CA TYR A 150 -1.16 -8.70 -14.81
C TYR A 150 -0.61 -10.12 -14.75
N ASN A 151 0.60 -10.33 -15.28
CA ASN A 151 1.43 -11.52 -15.07
C ASN A 151 1.14 -12.83 -15.81
N LEU A 152 0.52 -12.82 -17.00
CA LEU A 152 0.52 -14.02 -17.86
C LEU A 152 0.93 -13.66 -19.28
N SER A 153 1.85 -14.43 -19.86
CA SER A 153 2.04 -14.46 -21.31
C SER A 153 0.70 -14.87 -21.95
N GLU A 154 0.40 -14.38 -23.16
CA GLU A 154 -0.85 -14.73 -23.85
C GLU A 154 -1.12 -16.24 -23.87
N LYS A 155 -0.04 -17.05 -24.02
CA LYS A 155 -0.08 -18.51 -23.97
C LYS A 155 -0.49 -19.07 -22.59
N ALA A 156 0.01 -18.51 -21.48
CA ALA A 156 -0.31 -18.95 -20.12
C ALA A 156 -1.69 -18.46 -19.62
N SER A 157 -2.24 -17.41 -20.26
CA SER A 157 -3.57 -16.88 -19.96
C SER A 157 -4.72 -17.64 -20.63
N LYS A 158 -4.40 -18.50 -21.61
CA LYS A 158 -5.39 -19.18 -22.44
C LYS A 158 -6.17 -20.18 -21.59
N GLY A 159 -7.42 -19.86 -21.27
CA GLY A 159 -8.33 -20.68 -20.46
C GLY A 159 -8.38 -20.35 -18.97
N ASN A 160 -7.50 -19.46 -18.47
CA ASN A 160 -7.55 -19.05 -17.06
C ASN A 160 -8.49 -17.85 -16.89
N LYS A 161 -9.65 -18.08 -16.25
CA LYS A 161 -10.63 -17.03 -15.95
C LYS A 161 -10.21 -16.14 -14.77
N ASN A 162 -9.32 -16.63 -13.91
CA ASN A 162 -8.93 -15.98 -12.66
C ASN A 162 -7.55 -15.33 -12.80
N ILE A 163 -7.49 -14.22 -13.55
CA ILE A 163 -6.27 -13.44 -13.73
C ILE A 163 -6.38 -12.18 -12.89
N PRO A 164 -5.49 -11.95 -11.92
CA PRO A 164 -5.58 -10.79 -11.05
C PRO A 164 -5.29 -9.51 -11.83
N LEU A 165 -5.90 -8.43 -11.39
CA LEU A 165 -5.61 -7.09 -11.89
C LEU A 165 -4.35 -6.52 -11.25
N GLY A 166 -3.69 -5.67 -12.02
CA GLY A 166 -2.63 -4.77 -11.60
C GLY A 166 -2.86 -3.37 -12.14
N ILE A 167 -2.42 -2.37 -11.38
CA ILE A 167 -2.49 -0.95 -11.70
C ILE A 167 -1.06 -0.40 -11.71
N ASN A 168 -0.75 0.37 -12.75
CA ASN A 168 0.48 1.15 -12.84
C ASN A 168 0.14 2.60 -13.16
N MET A 169 0.60 3.54 -12.34
CA MET A 169 0.42 4.98 -12.57
C MET A 169 1.57 5.78 -11.98
N LYS A 170 1.68 7.06 -12.32
CA LYS A 170 2.68 7.98 -11.77
C LYS A 170 2.02 9.02 -10.87
N ILE A 171 2.67 9.33 -9.74
CA ILE A 171 2.24 10.44 -8.89
C ILE A 171 2.20 11.72 -9.72
N GLY A 172 1.09 12.45 -9.64
CA GLY A 172 0.84 13.71 -10.35
C GLY A 172 0.35 13.55 -11.79
N ASP A 173 0.22 12.33 -12.32
CA ASP A 173 -0.42 12.11 -13.62
C ASP A 173 -1.95 12.35 -13.56
N LYS A 174 -2.60 12.34 -14.72
CA LYS A 174 -4.05 12.59 -14.83
C LYS A 174 -4.89 11.59 -14.04
N ASN A 175 -4.49 10.32 -14.01
CA ASN A 175 -5.23 9.28 -13.29
C ASN A 175 -5.04 9.43 -11.78
N PHE A 176 -3.82 9.73 -11.34
CA PHE A 176 -3.51 9.97 -9.94
C PHE A 176 -4.27 11.18 -9.39
N LYS A 177 -4.25 12.32 -10.09
CA LYS A 177 -4.99 13.52 -9.70
C LYS A 177 -6.49 13.25 -9.59
N ARG A 178 -7.06 12.50 -10.55
CA ARG A 178 -8.47 12.08 -10.48
C ARG A 178 -8.73 11.22 -9.24
N TRP A 179 -7.82 10.33 -8.87
CA TRP A 179 -7.96 9.51 -7.67
C TRP A 179 -7.87 10.34 -6.39
N GLU A 180 -6.98 11.34 -6.35
CA GLU A 180 -6.94 12.31 -5.25
C GLU A 180 -8.26 13.04 -5.08
N GLU A 181 -8.86 13.50 -6.17
CA GLU A 181 -10.15 14.21 -6.14
C GLU A 181 -11.32 13.30 -5.75
N LYS A 182 -11.37 12.07 -6.26
CA LYS A 182 -12.55 11.20 -6.16
C LYS A 182 -12.50 10.21 -5.00
N PHE A 183 -11.33 9.70 -4.67
CA PHE A 183 -11.17 8.53 -3.79
C PHE A 183 -10.31 8.79 -2.55
N SER A 184 -9.68 9.96 -2.45
CA SER A 184 -8.94 10.33 -1.24
C SER A 184 -9.90 10.39 -0.05
N LYS A 185 -9.59 9.61 0.98
CA LYS A 185 -10.38 9.58 2.22
C LYS A 185 -9.49 10.03 3.36
N HIS A 186 -9.62 11.29 3.75
CA HIS A 186 -8.89 11.88 4.88
C HIS A 186 -9.21 11.24 6.25
N ASN A 187 -10.27 10.43 6.34
CA ASN A 187 -10.68 9.78 7.58
C ASN A 187 -9.93 8.48 7.87
N TYR A 188 -9.32 7.86 6.85
CA TYR A 188 -8.54 6.64 7.04
C TYR A 188 -7.08 6.97 7.30
N LYS A 189 -6.46 6.18 8.17
CA LYS A 189 -5.14 6.48 8.72
C LYS A 189 -4.14 5.36 8.45
N LEU A 190 -2.87 5.75 8.47
CA LEU A 190 -1.68 4.90 8.52
C LEU A 190 -0.87 5.28 9.76
#